data_AF-A0A6N7ILX9-F1
#
_entry.id   AF-A0A6N7ILX9-F1
#
_cell.length_a   1.000
_cell.length_b   1.000
_cell.length_c   1.000
_cell.angle_alpha   90.00
_cell.angle_beta   90.00
_cell.angle_gamma   90.00
#
_symmetry.space_group_name_H-M   'P 1'
#
loop_
_entity.id
_entity.type
_entity.pdbx_description
1 polymer ?
#
loop_
_entity_poly.entity_id
_entity_poly.type
_entity_poly.pdbx_seq_one_letter_code
_entity_poly.pdbx_strand_id
1 'polypeptide(L)'
;SSAQRATDQSEPQPLDTRRHNSQRHVPARQPANSRTIPLHQLRNPGIPLPTWVVEALKEQQEGAPACPRDMTWVHRDKTTQTVTARLFFHDGHGAPRRYYDIRREWNAAVTAAGVEPKGEEGTGLHRLRHTYAGDLIRQGVDIYVVSRLMGHSSVRVTEKYYAHLRKETLESAREALNSLTPPRPRLALVRTA
;
A
#
# COMPACT_ATOMS: atom_id res chain seq x y z
N SER A 1 -21.05 -61.83 -62.41
CA SER A 1 -21.25 -60.50 -62.98
C SER A 1 -20.95 -59.49 -61.89
N SER A 2 -19.68 -59.11 -61.71
CA SER A 2 -19.08 -57.85 -62.21
C SER A 2 -19.45 -56.68 -61.29
N ALA A 3 -18.66 -56.27 -60.29
CA ALA A 3 -17.32 -55.65 -60.30
C ALA A 3 -17.28 -54.24 -60.93
N GLN A 4 -16.94 -53.24 -60.09
CA GLN A 4 -16.27 -51.92 -60.32
C GLN A 4 -16.64 -51.05 -59.10
N ARG A 5 -15.81 -50.71 -58.10
CA ARG A 5 -14.45 -50.12 -58.02
C ARG A 5 -14.33 -48.77 -58.75
N ALA A 6 -14.48 -47.69 -57.99
CA ALA A 6 -13.93 -46.37 -58.30
C ALA A 6 -13.40 -45.75 -57.01
N THR A 7 -12.07 -45.70 -56.93
CA THR A 7 -11.26 -44.88 -56.04
C THR A 7 -11.39 -43.43 -56.45
N ASP A 8 -11.62 -42.52 -55.51
CA ASP A 8 -11.36 -41.10 -55.72
C ASP A 8 -10.48 -40.57 -54.59
N GLN A 9 -9.26 -40.20 -54.97
CA GLN A 9 -8.30 -39.49 -54.14
C GLN A 9 -8.47 -38.01 -54.48
N SER A 10 -8.89 -37.21 -53.50
CA SER A 10 -8.84 -35.75 -53.63
C SER A 10 -7.93 -35.20 -52.53
N GLU A 11 -6.69 -34.90 -52.92
CA GLU A 11 -5.71 -34.10 -52.17
C GLU A 11 -6.29 -32.72 -51.78
N PRO A 12 -5.94 -32.19 -50.59
CA PRO A 12 -6.34 -30.86 -50.17
C PRO A 12 -5.48 -29.76 -50.83
N GLN A 13 -6.16 -28.79 -51.46
CA GLN A 13 -5.58 -27.59 -52.07
C GLN A 13 -5.00 -26.62 -51.02
N PRO A 14 -3.95 -25.83 -51.36
CA PRO A 14 -3.25 -24.97 -50.41
C PRO A 14 -3.98 -23.63 -50.22
N LEU A 15 -4.32 -23.30 -48.97
CA LEU A 15 -4.81 -21.97 -48.58
C LEU A 15 -3.64 -21.12 -48.07
N ASP A 16 -3.00 -20.39 -48.98
CA ASP A 16 -2.20 -19.21 -48.64
C ASP A 16 -3.12 -17.99 -48.55
N THR A 17 -3.43 -17.55 -47.34
CA THR A 17 -3.72 -16.14 -47.08
C THR A 17 -3.18 -15.76 -45.72
N ARG A 18 -1.99 -15.14 -45.71
CA ARG A 18 -1.49 -14.14 -44.75
C ARG A 18 -2.53 -13.70 -43.70
N ARG A 19 -2.55 -14.35 -42.53
CA ARG A 19 -3.19 -13.76 -41.34
C ARG A 19 -2.25 -12.74 -40.74
N HIS A 20 -2.69 -11.49 -40.83
CA HIS A 20 -2.07 -10.31 -40.25
C HIS A 20 -1.83 -10.51 -38.75
N ASN A 21 -0.55 -10.58 -38.38
CA ASN A 21 -0.09 -10.41 -37.01
C ASN A 21 -0.41 -8.98 -36.56
N SER A 22 -1.60 -8.78 -36.00
CA SER A 22 -2.02 -7.52 -35.38
C SER A 22 -1.68 -7.57 -33.90
N GLN A 23 -0.38 -7.68 -33.57
CA GLN A 23 0.10 -7.24 -32.27
C GLN A 23 -0.21 -5.74 -32.17
N ARG A 24 -1.34 -5.40 -31.55
CA ARG A 24 -1.57 -4.03 -31.08
C ARG A 24 -0.58 -3.78 -29.97
N HIS A 25 0.59 -3.27 -30.36
CA HIS A 25 1.54 -2.64 -29.47
C HIS A 25 0.81 -1.45 -28.84
N VAL A 26 0.28 -1.61 -27.64
CA VAL A 26 -0.21 -0.50 -26.83
C VAL A 26 1.05 0.21 -26.35
N PRO A 27 1.38 1.43 -26.84
CA PRO A 27 2.57 2.11 -26.36
C PRO A 27 2.40 2.36 -24.86
N ALA A 28 3.42 1.98 -24.09
CA ALA A 28 3.51 2.31 -22.68
C ALA A 28 3.36 3.82 -22.53
N ARG A 29 2.21 4.24 -21.98
CA ARG A 29 2.00 5.63 -21.58
C ARG A 29 3.01 5.90 -20.46
N GLN A 30 4.12 6.55 -20.79
CA GLN A 30 4.99 7.15 -19.78
C GLN A 30 4.10 8.06 -18.92
N PRO A 31 4.04 7.88 -17.58
CA PRO A 31 3.31 8.81 -16.76
C PRO A 31 4.06 10.15 -16.75
N ALA A 32 3.58 11.06 -17.59
CA ALA A 32 3.94 12.45 -17.59
C ALA A 32 3.66 13.07 -16.21
N ASN A 33 4.62 13.83 -15.70
CA ASN A 33 4.53 14.74 -14.56
C ASN A 33 4.05 14.10 -13.25
N SER A 34 5.00 13.77 -12.38
CA SER A 34 4.81 13.64 -10.93
C SER A 34 4.33 14.98 -10.36
N ARG A 35 3.04 15.29 -10.54
CA ARG A 35 2.36 16.37 -9.84
C ARG A 35 2.38 16.02 -8.36
N THR A 36 3.15 16.77 -7.57
CA THR A 36 3.10 16.71 -6.11
C THR A 36 1.72 17.15 -5.64
N ILE A 37 0.80 16.21 -5.43
CA ILE A 37 -0.53 16.50 -4.89
C ILE A 37 -0.38 16.68 -3.37
N PRO A 38 -0.81 17.81 -2.79
CA PRO A 38 -0.76 18.01 -1.34
C PRO A 38 -1.56 16.93 -0.59
N LEU A 39 -0.95 16.36 0.45
CA LEU A 39 -1.48 15.21 1.22
C LEU A 39 -2.91 15.40 1.75
N HIS A 40 -3.35 16.65 1.94
CA HIS A 40 -4.68 17.02 2.44
C HIS A 40 -5.80 16.91 1.38
N GLN A 41 -5.46 16.84 0.09
CA GLN A 41 -6.44 16.82 -1.01
C GLN A 41 -6.87 15.41 -1.42
N LEU A 42 -6.13 14.38 -1.00
CA LEU A 42 -6.45 13.02 -1.38
C LEU A 42 -7.42 12.42 -0.35
N ARG A 43 -8.64 12.09 -0.77
CA ARG A 43 -9.66 11.43 0.07
C ARG A 43 -9.15 10.09 0.63
N ASN A 44 -8.21 9.46 -0.09
CA ASN A 44 -7.35 8.36 0.34
C ASN A 44 -5.95 8.56 -0.29
N PRO A 45 -4.92 9.04 0.43
CA PRO A 45 -3.68 9.54 -0.17
C PRO A 45 -2.82 8.55 -0.95
N GLY A 46 -3.19 7.27 -1.00
CA GLY A 46 -2.21 6.24 -1.32
C GLY A 46 -1.22 6.19 -0.15
N ILE A 47 -1.09 5.04 0.47
CA ILE A 47 -0.06 4.87 1.50
C ILE A 47 1.27 4.80 0.75
N PRO A 48 2.22 5.73 0.96
CA PRO A 48 3.53 5.62 0.37
C PRO A 48 4.20 4.36 0.91
N LEU A 49 4.40 3.38 0.03
CA LEU A 49 5.07 2.14 0.39
C LEU A 49 6.59 2.34 0.22
N PRO A 50 7.41 1.92 1.19
CA PRO A 50 8.85 1.85 1.01
C PRO A 50 9.21 0.99 -0.20
N THR A 51 10.31 1.32 -0.87
CA THR A 51 10.76 0.63 -2.10
C THR A 51 10.87 -0.88 -1.90
N TRP A 52 11.46 -1.31 -0.77
CA TRP A 52 11.61 -2.73 -0.45
C TRP A 52 10.27 -3.47 -0.29
N VAL A 53 9.22 -2.79 0.18
CA VAL A 53 7.87 -3.39 0.27
C VAL A 53 7.31 -3.61 -1.12
N VAL A 54 7.49 -2.62 -2.00
CA VAL A 54 7.03 -2.71 -3.40
C VAL A 54 7.76 -3.85 -4.12
N GLU A 55 9.07 -3.98 -3.92
CA GLU A 55 9.88 -5.06 -4.47
C GLU A 55 9.42 -6.43 -3.95
N ALA A 56 9.23 -6.58 -2.63
CA ALA A 56 8.72 -7.81 -2.04
C ALA A 56 7.32 -8.20 -2.56
N LEU A 57 6.43 -7.22 -2.75
CA LEU A 57 5.10 -7.47 -3.32
C LEU A 57 5.16 -7.90 -4.78
N LYS A 58 6.10 -7.36 -5.57
CA LYS A 58 6.32 -7.80 -6.95
C LYS A 58 6.83 -9.23 -7.00
N GLU A 59 7.86 -9.53 -6.21
CA GLU A 59 8.43 -10.87 -6.12
C GLU A 59 7.38 -11.91 -5.71
N GLN A 60 6.57 -11.61 -4.69
CA GLN A 60 5.47 -12.48 -4.27
C GLN A 60 4.45 -12.69 -5.40
N GLN A 61 4.13 -11.65 -6.17
CA GLN A 61 3.19 -11.76 -7.28
C GLN A 61 3.78 -12.54 -8.48
N GLU A 62 5.08 -12.50 -8.70
CA GLU A 62 5.74 -13.29 -9.74
C GLU A 62 5.85 -14.78 -9.36
N GLY A 63 6.11 -15.07 -8.08
CA GLY A 63 6.21 -16.45 -7.57
C GLY A 63 4.85 -17.13 -7.33
N ALA A 64 3.76 -16.38 -7.16
CA ALA A 64 2.43 -16.93 -6.91
C ALA A 64 1.68 -17.24 -8.23
N PRO A 65 0.91 -18.34 -8.31
CA PRO A 65 0.09 -18.64 -9.47
C PRO A 65 -0.88 -17.48 -9.77
N ALA A 66 -1.02 -17.11 -11.03
CA ALA A 66 -2.02 -16.13 -11.43
C ALA A 66 -3.41 -16.76 -11.28
N CYS A 67 -4.05 -16.49 -10.14
CA CYS A 67 -5.42 -16.90 -9.85
C CYS A 67 -6.35 -15.67 -9.75
N PRO A 68 -6.66 -15.00 -10.88
CA PRO A 68 -7.70 -13.97 -10.90
C PRO A 68 -9.03 -14.58 -10.49
N ARG A 69 -9.80 -13.83 -9.70
CA ARG A 69 -11.13 -14.25 -9.26
C ARG A 69 -12.10 -13.11 -9.38
N ASP A 70 -13.31 -13.43 -9.81
CA ASP A 70 -14.40 -12.48 -9.77
C ASP A 70 -14.78 -12.22 -8.31
N MET A 71 -14.62 -10.98 -7.90
CA MET A 71 -14.95 -10.49 -6.58
C MET A 71 -16.14 -9.55 -6.68
N THR A 72 -17.10 -9.78 -5.80
CA THR A 72 -18.28 -8.93 -5.70
C THR A 72 -18.09 -7.96 -4.55
N TRP A 73 -17.98 -6.68 -4.86
CA TRP A 73 -17.92 -5.62 -3.86
C TRP A 73 -19.29 -4.97 -3.70
N VAL A 74 -19.74 -4.86 -2.44
CA VAL A 74 -20.98 -4.16 -2.09
C VAL A 74 -20.59 -2.78 -1.59
N HIS A 75 -20.98 -1.76 -2.35
CA HIS A 75 -20.80 -0.35 -2.01
C HIS A 75 -21.68 0.03 -0.82
N ARG A 76 -21.36 1.15 -0.16
CA ARG A 76 -22.15 1.65 0.99
C ARG A 76 -23.60 2.00 0.62
N ASP A 77 -23.84 2.40 -0.63
CA ASP A 77 -25.16 2.68 -1.19
C ASP A 77 -25.93 1.41 -1.60
N LYS A 78 -25.42 0.22 -1.24
CA LYS A 78 -25.94 -1.11 -1.59
C LYS A 78 -25.85 -1.46 -3.08
N THR A 79 -25.20 -0.63 -3.90
CA THR A 79 -24.86 -1.04 -5.26
C THR A 79 -23.80 -2.13 -5.23
N THR A 80 -23.84 -3.03 -6.20
CA THR A 80 -22.91 -4.16 -6.28
C THR A 80 -22.08 -4.03 -7.53
N GLN A 81 -20.78 -4.19 -7.39
CA GLN A 81 -19.84 -4.17 -8.50
C GLN A 81 -19.03 -5.46 -8.49
N THR A 82 -19.06 -6.19 -9.60
CA THR A 82 -18.17 -7.34 -9.81
C THR A 82 -16.90 -6.87 -10.50
N VAL A 83 -15.77 -7.24 -9.93
CA VAL A 83 -14.44 -6.94 -10.45
C VAL A 83 -13.63 -8.22 -10.48
N THR A 84 -13.08 -8.57 -11.64
CA THR A 84 -12.06 -9.62 -11.72
C THR A 84 -10.76 -9.07 -11.15
N ALA A 85 -10.34 -9.57 -9.98
CA ALA A 85 -9.16 -9.10 -9.28
C ALA A 85 -8.16 -10.24 -9.08
N ARG A 86 -6.87 -9.91 -9.22
CA ARG A 86 -5.78 -10.76 -8.74
C ARG A 86 -5.35 -10.23 -7.37
N LEU A 87 -5.51 -11.05 -6.35
CA LEU A 87 -5.12 -10.69 -4.98
C LEU A 87 -3.62 -10.92 -4.77
N PHE A 88 -2.98 -10.02 -4.01
CA PHE A 88 -1.61 -10.25 -3.53
C PHE A 88 -1.55 -11.39 -2.52
N PHE A 89 -2.47 -11.40 -1.56
CA PHE A 89 -2.55 -12.40 -0.50
C PHE A 89 -3.79 -13.28 -0.69
N HIS A 90 -3.59 -14.53 -1.11
CA HIS A 90 -4.64 -15.51 -1.36
C HIS A 90 -4.29 -16.89 -0.79
N ASP A 91 -5.26 -17.80 -0.79
CA ASP A 91 -5.16 -19.18 -0.27
C ASP A 91 -4.53 -20.19 -1.25
N GLY A 92 -3.77 -19.72 -2.23
CA GLY A 92 -3.27 -20.55 -3.35
C GLY A 92 -4.28 -20.75 -4.50
N HIS A 93 -5.59 -20.57 -4.27
CA HIS A 93 -6.65 -20.74 -5.26
C HIS A 93 -7.34 -19.42 -5.65
N GLY A 94 -6.74 -18.28 -5.29
CA GLY A 94 -7.24 -16.94 -5.59
C GLY A 94 -8.35 -16.44 -4.67
N ALA A 95 -8.74 -17.19 -3.64
CA ALA A 95 -9.65 -16.68 -2.64
C ALA A 95 -8.89 -15.86 -1.58
N PRO A 96 -9.54 -14.84 -0.97
CA PRO A 96 -8.97 -14.13 0.16
C PRO A 96 -8.62 -15.07 1.30
N ARG A 97 -7.46 -14.85 1.91
CA ARG A 97 -7.07 -15.59 3.11
C ARG A 97 -8.05 -15.34 4.25
N ARG A 98 -8.45 -16.40 4.95
CA ARG A 98 -9.34 -16.28 6.11
C ARG A 98 -8.60 -15.73 7.31
N TYR A 99 -9.28 -14.89 8.09
CA TYR A 99 -8.72 -14.29 9.30
C TYR A 99 -8.16 -15.33 10.29
N TYR A 100 -8.86 -16.44 10.50
CA TYR A 100 -8.43 -17.49 11.42
C TYR A 100 -7.11 -18.16 11.00
N ASP A 101 -6.89 -18.37 9.70
CA ASP A 101 -5.64 -18.96 9.18
C ASP A 101 -4.48 -18.00 9.37
N ILE A 102 -4.69 -16.72 9.03
CA ILE A 102 -3.72 -15.65 9.25
C ILE A 102 -3.35 -15.57 10.74
N ARG A 103 -4.33 -15.59 11.64
CA ARG A 103 -4.11 -15.52 13.09
C ARG A 103 -3.35 -16.74 13.61
N ARG A 104 -3.64 -17.93 13.11
CA ARG A 104 -2.95 -19.17 13.49
C ARG A 104 -1.47 -19.12 13.09
N GLU A 105 -1.19 -18.76 11.85
CA GLU A 105 0.18 -18.62 11.35
C GLU A 105 0.96 -17.53 12.08
N TRP A 106 0.30 -16.40 12.36
CA TRP A 106 0.88 -15.34 13.15
C TRP A 106 1.27 -15.80 14.56
N ASN A 107 0.38 -16.51 15.25
CA ASN A 107 0.69 -17.04 16.58
C ASN A 107 1.84 -18.05 16.54
N ALA A 108 1.91 -18.90 15.51
CA ALA A 108 3.02 -19.81 15.33
C ALA A 108 4.35 -19.05 15.12
N ALA A 109 4.35 -17.99 14.32
CA ALA A 109 5.52 -17.13 14.11
C ALA A 109 5.96 -16.41 15.40
N VAL A 110 5.00 -15.89 16.19
CA VAL A 110 5.27 -15.26 17.49
C VAL A 110 5.91 -16.25 18.47
N THR A 111 5.38 -17.47 18.55
CA THR A 111 5.93 -18.54 19.39
C THR A 111 7.33 -18.93 18.95
N ALA A 112 7.55 -19.10 17.64
CA ALA A 112 8.87 -19.41 17.08
C ALA A 112 9.89 -18.28 17.33
N ALA A 113 9.44 -17.03 17.36
CA ALA A 113 10.27 -15.87 17.67
C ALA A 113 10.53 -15.66 19.18
N GLY A 114 9.91 -16.46 20.06
CA GLY A 114 10.05 -16.32 21.51
C GLY A 114 9.50 -15.00 22.06
N VAL A 115 8.51 -14.40 21.38
CA VAL A 115 7.93 -13.12 21.79
C VAL A 115 6.76 -13.35 22.73
N GLU A 116 6.95 -12.98 24.00
CA GLU A 116 5.89 -13.07 25.01
C GLU A 116 4.79 -12.01 24.80
N PRO A 117 3.50 -12.37 24.92
CA PRO A 117 2.41 -11.40 24.92
C PRO A 117 2.55 -10.43 26.09
N LYS A 118 2.69 -9.13 25.78
CA LYS A 118 2.69 -8.05 26.77
C LYS A 118 1.47 -7.15 26.60
N GLY A 119 0.67 -7.04 27.66
CA GLY A 119 -0.47 -6.12 27.77
C GLY A 119 -1.82 -6.69 27.33
N GLU A 120 -2.87 -5.88 27.45
CA GLU A 120 -4.27 -6.25 27.18
C GLU A 120 -4.54 -6.60 25.71
N GLU A 121 -3.77 -6.05 24.77
CA GLU A 121 -3.91 -6.31 23.33
C GLU A 121 -3.18 -7.57 22.84
N GLY A 122 -2.38 -8.21 23.71
CA GLY A 122 -1.62 -9.41 23.39
C GLY A 122 -0.59 -9.23 22.26
N THR A 123 -0.33 -10.29 21.49
CA THR A 123 0.60 -10.26 20.34
C THR A 123 -0.09 -10.06 19.00
N GLY A 124 -1.38 -9.70 18.93
CA GLY A 124 -2.14 -9.69 17.68
C GLY A 124 -1.55 -8.81 16.55
N LEU A 125 -1.92 -9.08 15.31
CA LEU A 125 -1.46 -8.34 14.12
C LEU A 125 -1.68 -6.82 14.18
N HIS A 126 -2.66 -6.36 14.97
CA HIS A 126 -2.87 -4.93 15.21
C HIS A 126 -1.65 -4.26 15.87
N ARG A 127 -0.84 -5.03 16.59
CA ARG A 127 0.40 -4.54 17.20
C ARG A 127 1.43 -4.09 16.18
N LEU A 128 1.49 -4.71 15.00
CA LEU A 128 2.33 -4.23 13.90
C LEU A 128 1.97 -2.80 13.49
N ARG A 129 0.67 -2.48 13.51
CA ARG A 129 0.17 -1.14 13.22
C ARG A 129 0.52 -0.14 14.33
N HIS A 130 0.55 -0.58 15.60
CA HIS A 130 1.08 0.22 16.70
C HIS A 130 2.58 0.48 16.58
N THR A 131 3.35 -0.54 16.23
CA THR A 131 4.80 -0.42 15.99
C THR A 131 5.07 0.58 14.87
N TYR A 132 4.38 0.45 13.73
CA TYR A 132 4.49 1.37 12.61
C TYR A 132 4.23 2.83 13.03
N ALA A 133 3.14 3.10 13.74
CA ALA A 133 2.81 4.44 14.21
C ALA A 133 3.83 4.98 15.20
N GLY A 134 4.24 4.16 16.17
CA GLY A 134 5.22 4.52 17.17
C GLY A 134 6.58 4.85 16.57
N ASP A 135 7.03 4.06 15.59
CA ASP A 135 8.33 4.28 14.93
C ASP A 135 8.35 5.57 14.11
N LEU A 136 7.27 5.88 13.38
CA LEU A 136 7.16 7.15 12.67
C LEU A 136 7.21 8.35 13.63
N ILE A 137 6.50 8.27 14.76
CA ILE A 137 6.49 9.35 15.75
C ILE A 137 7.86 9.51 16.42
N ARG A 138 8.55 8.39 16.73
CA ARG A 138 9.93 8.44 17.25
C ARG A 138 10.92 9.05 16.27
N GLN A 139 10.69 8.88 14.97
CA GLN A 139 11.47 9.50 13.89
C GLN A 139 11.11 10.99 13.67
N GLY A 140 10.17 11.54 14.44
CA GLY A 140 9.78 12.95 14.35
C GLY A 140 8.76 13.24 13.24
N VAL A 141 8.09 12.21 12.70
CA VAL A 141 7.00 12.42 11.74
C VAL A 141 5.80 13.02 12.46
N ASP A 142 5.23 14.06 11.87
CA ASP A 142 4.11 14.77 12.45
C ASP A 142 2.87 13.86 12.67
N ILE A 143 2.21 14.03 13.81
CA ILE A 143 1.07 13.19 14.23
C ILE A 143 -0.13 13.28 13.30
N TYR A 144 -0.35 14.41 12.62
CA TYR A 144 -1.42 14.53 11.63
C TYR A 144 -1.10 13.68 10.41
N VAL A 145 0.16 13.66 9.98
CA VAL A 145 0.63 12.78 8.89
C VAL A 145 0.48 11.31 9.28
N VAL A 146 0.95 10.92 10.48
CA VAL A 146 0.81 9.54 10.97
C VAL A 146 -0.66 9.14 11.09
N SER A 147 -1.51 10.00 11.65
CA SER A 147 -2.95 9.77 11.74
C SER A 147 -3.60 9.55 10.36
N ARG A 148 -3.14 10.29 9.34
CA ARG A 148 -3.62 10.14 7.97
C ARG A 148 -3.14 8.85 7.33
N LEU A 149 -1.87 8.47 7.52
CA LEU A 149 -1.30 7.21 7.04
C LEU A 149 -1.99 5.99 7.66
N MET A 150 -2.37 6.08 8.92
CA MET A 150 -3.15 5.05 9.60
C MET A 150 -4.61 5.02 9.11
N GLY A 151 -5.15 6.13 8.62
CA GLY A 151 -6.56 6.23 8.24
C GLY A 151 -7.49 6.36 9.45
N HIS A 152 -7.03 7.00 10.54
CA HIS A 152 -7.90 7.33 11.66
C HIS A 152 -8.91 8.41 11.26
N SER A 153 -10.14 8.26 11.71
CA SER A 153 -11.21 9.26 11.51
C SER A 153 -10.96 10.54 12.30
N SER A 154 -10.14 10.47 13.36
CA SER A 154 -9.77 11.61 14.19
C SER A 154 -8.34 11.46 14.70
N VAL A 155 -7.60 12.57 14.68
CA VAL A 155 -6.22 12.66 15.20
C VAL A 155 -6.17 12.43 16.71
N ARG A 156 -7.27 12.70 17.43
CA ARG A 156 -7.38 12.46 18.88
C ARG A 156 -7.07 11.00 19.26
N VAL A 157 -7.39 10.05 18.37
CA VAL A 157 -7.05 8.64 18.58
C VAL A 157 -5.54 8.47 18.60
N THR A 158 -4.84 9.01 17.61
CA THR A 158 -3.38 8.96 17.50
C THR A 158 -2.71 9.68 18.67
N GLU A 159 -3.24 10.83 19.07
CA GLU A 159 -2.74 11.59 20.23
C GLU A 159 -2.86 10.78 21.53
N LYS A 160 -4.02 10.19 21.79
CA LYS A 160 -4.26 9.35 22.98
C LYS A 160 -3.24 8.22 23.11
N TYR A 161 -2.90 7.56 22.00
CA TYR A 161 -2.02 6.38 22.04
C TYR A 161 -0.54 6.69 21.92
N TYR A 162 -0.14 7.82 21.32
CA TYR A 162 1.26 8.04 20.95
C TYR A 162 1.84 9.41 21.30
N ALA A 163 1.06 10.34 21.85
CA ALA A 163 1.57 11.67 22.22
C ALA A 163 2.79 11.59 23.15
N HIS A 164 2.81 10.61 24.05
CA HIS A 164 3.92 10.36 24.98
C HIS A 164 5.24 9.94 24.30
N LEU A 165 5.23 9.56 23.02
CA LEU A 165 6.43 9.22 22.26
C LEU A 165 7.10 10.45 21.64
N ARG A 166 6.41 11.61 21.61
CA ARG A 166 7.02 12.86 21.16
C ARG A 166 8.08 13.29 22.18
N LYS A 167 9.28 13.57 21.68
CA LYS A 167 10.40 14.10 22.48
C LYS A 167 10.40 15.63 22.54
N GLU A 168 9.40 16.28 21.95
CA GLU A 168 9.30 17.74 21.90
C GLU A 168 9.10 18.29 23.32
N THR A 169 10.07 19.06 23.77
CA THR A 169 10.02 19.75 25.07
C THR A 169 9.71 21.23 24.87
N LEU A 170 9.16 21.87 25.90
CA LEU A 170 9.02 23.34 25.93
C LEU A 170 10.36 24.04 25.67
N GLU A 171 11.48 23.44 26.10
CA GLU A 171 12.82 23.97 25.84
C GLU A 171 13.20 23.90 24.36
N SER A 172 12.88 22.79 23.68
CA SER A 172 13.11 22.67 22.23
C SER A 172 12.31 23.70 21.44
N ALA A 173 11.06 23.96 21.85
CA ALA A 173 10.22 24.99 21.24
C ALA A 173 10.78 26.41 21.48
N ARG A 174 11.30 26.66 22.68
CA ARG A 174 11.96 27.91 23.04
C ARG A 174 13.25 28.12 22.23
N GLU A 175 14.08 27.10 22.06
CA GLU A 175 15.29 27.18 21.24
C GLU A 175 14.94 27.48 19.77
N ALA A 176 13.93 26.80 19.22
CA ALA A 176 13.43 27.09 17.88
C ALA A 176 12.96 28.56 17.77
N LEU A 177 12.19 29.07 18.75
CA LEU A 177 11.76 30.47 18.81
C LEU A 177 12.95 31.45 18.88
N ASN A 178 13.98 31.13 19.67
CA ASN A 178 15.19 31.96 19.76
C ASN A 178 15.89 32.06 18.39
N SER A 179 15.91 30.98 17.61
CA SER A 179 16.49 30.98 16.25
C SER A 179 15.72 31.84 15.24
N LEU A 180 14.46 32.17 15.54
CA LEU A 180 13.60 33.01 14.69
C LEU A 180 13.77 34.51 14.97
N THR A 181 14.56 34.91 15.99
CA THR A 181 14.65 36.32 16.40
C THR A 181 15.60 37.12 15.49
N PRO A 182 15.17 38.28 14.96
CA PRO A 182 15.94 39.06 13.98
C PRO A 182 17.16 39.75 14.61
N PRO A 183 18.20 40.11 13.81
CA PRO A 183 19.35 40.85 14.30
C PRO A 183 18.90 42.12 15.03
N ARG A 184 19.43 42.35 16.23
CA ARG A 184 19.07 43.47 17.11
C ARG A 184 19.01 44.78 16.31
N PRO A 185 17.92 45.57 16.36
CA PRO A 185 18.01 46.95 15.93
C PRO A 185 19.05 47.64 16.83
N ARG A 186 20.06 48.24 16.21
CA ARG A 186 21.00 49.14 16.90
C ARG A 186 20.17 50.31 17.43
N LEU A 187 19.74 50.22 18.68
CA LEU A 187 19.26 51.38 19.41
C LEU A 187 20.48 52.27 19.65
N ALA A 188 20.70 53.22 18.73
CA ALA A 188 21.65 54.29 18.94
C ALA A 188 21.10 55.15 20.08
N LEU A 189 21.72 55.02 21.26
CA LEU A 189 21.50 55.95 22.36
C LEU A 189 21.95 57.34 21.89
N VAL A 190 20.99 58.18 21.51
CA VAL A 190 21.24 59.60 21.32
C VAL A 190 21.53 60.15 22.71
N ARG A 191 22.81 60.40 23.00
CA ARG A 191 23.23 61.20 24.14
C ARG A 191 22.87 62.66 23.81
N THR A 192 21.72 63.13 24.25
CA THR A 192 21.44 64.56 24.31
C THR A 192 22.13 65.14 25.54
N ALA A 193 23.04 66.08 25.29
CA ALA A 193 23.73 66.91 26.28
C ALA A 193 22.89 68.13 26.65
#